data_AF-A0A258K855-F1
#
_entry.id   AF-A0A258K855-F1
#
_cell.length_a   1.000
_cell.length_b   1.000
_cell.length_c   1.000
_cell.angle_alpha   90.00
_cell.angle_beta   90.00
_cell.angle_gamma   90.00
#
_symmetry.space_group_name_H-M   'P 1'
#
loop_
_entity.id
_entity.type
_entity.pdbx_description
1 polymer ?
#
loop_
_entity_poly.entity_id
_entity_poly.type
_entity_poly.pdbx_seq_one_letter_code
_entity_poly.pdbx_strand_id
1 'polypeptide(L)'
;MAPGNRTKKARRLVALQDQLHRASEWKLAGIRSDLVQNEHTRTSVMETLTDQVLGPVLVDVAARRLKTIARERAELSLAETRQADAVREETQRLKRAEKMLEKVQGIEAAAREKAEFDALLDQVASASARKG
;
A
#
# COMPACT_ATOMS: atom_id res chain seq x y z
N MET A 1 13.04 -21.62 17.96
CA MET A 1 13.24 -20.16 17.81
C MET A 1 12.55 -19.48 18.99
N ALA A 2 13.28 -18.70 19.81
CA ALA A 2 12.73 -18.10 21.03
C ALA A 2 11.50 -17.20 20.73
N PRO A 3 10.48 -17.19 21.62
CA PRO A 3 9.20 -16.49 21.40
C PRO A 3 9.41 -15.04 20.95
N GLY A 4 10.13 -14.22 21.73
CA GLY A 4 10.34 -12.80 21.39
C GLY A 4 11.03 -12.49 20.05
N ASN A 5 11.62 -13.49 19.37
CA ASN A 5 12.15 -13.32 18.01
C ASN A 5 11.03 -13.39 16.95
N ARG A 6 9.94 -14.14 17.21
CA ARG A 6 8.79 -14.28 16.30
C ARG A 6 8.00 -12.97 16.21
N THR A 7 7.66 -12.34 17.34
CA THR A 7 7.00 -11.02 17.34
C THR A 7 7.84 -9.95 16.64
N LYS A 8 9.16 -9.90 16.90
CA LYS A 8 10.05 -8.94 16.22
C LYS A 8 10.04 -9.11 14.70
N LYS A 9 10.10 -10.35 14.20
CA LYS A 9 10.00 -10.63 12.76
C LYS A 9 8.64 -10.26 12.18
N ALA A 10 7.55 -10.58 12.87
CA ALA A 10 6.20 -10.22 12.43
C ALA A 10 6.01 -8.69 12.34
N ARG A 11 6.51 -7.93 13.33
CA ARG A 11 6.50 -6.45 13.28
C ARG A 11 7.28 -5.89 12.10
N ARG A 12 8.46 -6.45 11.80
CA ARG A 12 9.26 -6.05 10.63
C ARG A 12 8.53 -6.33 9.32
N LEU A 13 7.84 -7.46 9.22
CA LEU A 13 7.05 -7.78 8.04
C LEU A 13 5.91 -6.76 7.85
N VAL A 14 5.17 -6.44 8.92
CA VAL A 14 4.12 -5.40 8.85
C VAL A 14 4.69 -4.07 8.38
N ALA A 15 5.81 -3.63 8.96
CA ALA A 15 6.46 -2.38 8.57
C ALA A 15 6.88 -2.37 7.08
N LEU A 16 7.42 -3.48 6.58
CA LEU A 16 7.76 -3.62 5.16
C LEU A 16 6.51 -3.55 4.27
N GLN A 17 5.44 -4.27 4.64
CA GLN A 17 4.19 -4.28 3.87
C GLN A 17 3.51 -2.90 3.86
N ASP A 18 3.57 -2.16 4.96
CA ASP A 18 3.08 -0.76 5.03
C ASP A 18 3.90 0.15 4.10
N GLN A 19 5.23 0.02 4.07
CA GLN A 19 6.07 0.77 3.15
C GLN A 19 5.75 0.47 1.68
N LEU A 20 5.58 -0.81 1.33
CA LEU A 20 5.22 -1.22 -0.03
C LEU A 20 3.83 -0.71 -0.42
N HIS A 21 2.86 -0.79 0.49
CA HIS A 21 1.52 -0.28 0.27
C HIS A 21 1.56 1.23 0.01
N ARG A 22 2.22 2.03 0.85
CA ARG A 22 2.35 3.48 0.64
C ARG A 22 3.06 3.81 -0.67
N ALA A 23 4.15 3.13 -0.99
CA ALA A 23 4.85 3.33 -2.26
C ALA A 23 3.93 3.06 -3.47
N SER A 24 3.08 2.04 -3.37
CA SER A 24 2.09 1.72 -4.41
C SER A 24 1.01 2.80 -4.55
N GLU A 25 0.58 3.41 -3.44
CA GLU A 25 -0.38 4.52 -3.43
C GLU A 25 0.20 5.79 -4.03
N TRP A 26 1.44 6.14 -3.68
CA TRP A 26 2.15 7.27 -4.27
C TRP A 26 2.27 7.14 -5.78
N LYS A 27 2.60 5.93 -6.26
CA LYS A 27 2.67 5.66 -7.69
C LYS A 27 1.31 5.82 -8.38
N LEU A 28 0.22 5.36 -7.76
CA LEU A 28 -1.13 5.55 -8.28
C LEU A 28 -1.50 7.03 -8.33
N ALA A 29 -1.17 7.80 -7.29
CA ALA A 29 -1.39 9.23 -7.25
C ALA A 29 -0.61 9.97 -8.36
N GLY A 30 0.63 9.56 -8.63
CA GLY A 30 1.42 10.06 -9.76
C GLY A 30 0.72 9.84 -11.10
N ILE A 31 0.29 8.60 -11.38
CA ILE A 31 -0.43 8.29 -12.64
C ILE A 31 -1.70 9.13 -12.79
N ARG A 32 -2.44 9.34 -11.70
CA ARG A 32 -3.65 10.18 -11.71
C ARG A 32 -3.34 11.65 -11.96
N SER A 33 -2.25 12.15 -11.39
CA SER A 33 -1.75 13.50 -11.69
C SER A 33 -1.40 13.64 -13.17
N ASP A 34 -0.72 12.64 -13.75
CA ASP A 34 -0.36 12.64 -15.17
C ASP A 34 -1.60 12.61 -16.08
N LEU A 35 -2.65 11.86 -15.71
CA LEU A 35 -3.94 11.88 -16.42
C LEU A 35 -4.60 13.27 -16.41
N VAL A 36 -4.57 13.96 -15.26
CA VAL A 36 -5.08 15.33 -15.15
C VAL A 36 -4.27 16.29 -16.00
N GLN A 37 -2.94 16.17 -16.01
CA GLN A 37 -2.07 17.01 -16.82
C GLN A 37 -2.25 16.75 -18.32
N ASN A 38 -2.42 15.50 -18.73
CA ASN A 38 -2.73 15.11 -20.10
C ASN A 38 -4.05 15.75 -20.56
N GLU A 39 -5.07 15.76 -19.70
CA GLU A 39 -6.36 16.40 -19.99
C GLU A 39 -6.24 17.93 -20.11
N HIS A 40 -5.50 18.58 -19.21
CA HIS A 40 -5.22 20.03 -19.34
C HIS A 40 -4.52 20.36 -20.66
N THR A 41 -3.55 19.53 -21.06
CA THR A 41 -2.84 19.69 -22.32
C THR A 41 -3.79 19.52 -23.51
N ARG A 42 -4.70 18.55 -23.45
CA ARG A 42 -5.76 18.35 -24.46
C ARG A 42 -6.63 19.59 -24.60
N THR A 43 -7.13 20.11 -23.49
CA THR A 43 -8.00 21.30 -23.45
C THR A 43 -7.29 22.51 -24.02
N SER A 44 -6.05 22.78 -23.64
CA SER A 44 -5.27 23.91 -24.16
C SER A 44 -5.07 23.85 -25.69
N VAL A 45 -4.83 22.66 -26.24
CA VAL A 45 -4.75 22.48 -27.71
C VAL A 45 -6.10 22.75 -28.38
N MET A 46 -7.19 22.29 -27.79
CA MET A 46 -8.54 22.53 -28.31
C MET A 46 -8.96 24.00 -28.23
N GLU A 47 -8.63 24.70 -27.15
CA GLU A 47 -8.86 26.14 -27.01
C GLU A 47 -8.11 26.93 -28.08
N THR A 48 -6.83 26.60 -28.31
CA THR A 48 -6.03 27.20 -29.38
C THR A 48 -6.66 27.01 -30.76
N LEU A 49 -7.24 25.82 -31.03
CA LEU A 49 -7.97 25.53 -32.27
C LEU A 49 -9.28 26.32 -32.40
N THR A 50 -9.91 26.69 -31.28
CA THR A 50 -11.22 27.37 -31.27
C THR A 50 -11.06 28.89 -31.42
N ASP A 51 -10.02 29.47 -30.81
CA ASP A 51 -9.83 30.92 -30.75
C ASP A 51 -9.06 31.51 -31.96
N GLN A 52 -8.41 30.68 -32.77
CA GLN A 52 -7.55 31.16 -33.86
C GLN A 52 -8.08 30.73 -35.24
N VAL A 53 -8.05 31.66 -36.20
CA VAL A 53 -8.15 31.32 -37.63
C VAL A 53 -6.82 30.70 -38.05
N LEU A 54 -6.64 29.43 -37.73
CA LEU A 54 -5.44 28.67 -38.06
C LEU A 54 -5.45 28.28 -39.54
N GLY A 55 -4.33 28.48 -40.21
CA GLY A 55 -4.13 27.94 -41.56
C GLY A 55 -4.11 26.40 -41.55
N PRO A 56 -4.38 25.74 -42.70
CA PRO A 56 -4.52 24.28 -42.80
C PRO A 56 -3.37 23.46 -42.18
N VAL A 57 -2.13 23.95 -42.30
CA VAL A 57 -0.94 23.30 -41.75
C VAL A 57 -0.98 23.21 -40.22
N LEU A 58 -1.47 24.25 -39.55
CA LEU A 58 -1.53 24.29 -38.08
C LEU A 58 -2.66 23.38 -37.55
N VAL A 59 -3.75 23.23 -38.31
CA VAL A 59 -4.82 22.26 -38.02
C VAL A 59 -4.28 20.83 -38.06
N ASP A 60 -3.50 20.48 -39.09
CA ASP A 60 -2.89 19.15 -39.21
C ASP A 60 -1.91 18.84 -38.05
N VAL A 61 -1.11 19.83 -37.64
CA VAL A 61 -0.20 19.70 -36.50
C VAL A 61 -0.98 19.47 -35.20
N ALA A 62 -2.03 20.25 -34.96
CA ALA A 62 -2.87 20.10 -33.78
C ALA A 62 -3.58 18.74 -33.75
N ALA A 63 -4.10 18.26 -34.88
CA ALA A 63 -4.71 16.93 -35.01
C ALA A 63 -3.72 15.81 -34.65
N ARG A 64 -2.47 15.89 -35.13
CA ARG A 64 -1.42 14.92 -34.77
C ARG A 64 -1.08 14.97 -33.28
N ARG A 65 -1.04 16.16 -32.69
CA ARG A 65 -0.80 16.33 -31.25
C ARG A 65 -1.94 15.72 -30.43
N LEU A 66 -3.20 16.00 -30.78
CA LEU A 66 -4.37 15.41 -30.12
C LEU A 66 -4.39 13.88 -30.22
N LYS A 67 -4.02 13.32 -31.37
CA LYS A 67 -3.88 11.86 -31.52
C LYS A 67 -2.82 11.28 -30.58
N THR A 68 -1.71 11.98 -30.41
CA THR A 68 -0.63 11.58 -29.49
C THR A 68 -1.11 11.64 -28.03
N ILE A 69 -1.75 12.75 -27.64
CA ILE A 69 -2.34 12.94 -26.31
C ILE A 69 -3.36 11.84 -26.00
N ALA A 70 -4.23 11.49 -26.96
CA ALA A 70 -5.22 10.43 -26.79
C ALA A 70 -4.57 9.04 -26.58
N ARG A 71 -3.46 8.76 -27.27
CA ARG A 71 -2.69 7.53 -27.08
C ARG A 71 -2.04 7.50 -25.69
N GLU A 72 -1.37 8.58 -25.29
CA GLU A 72 -0.77 8.72 -23.96
C GLU A 72 -1.83 8.51 -22.86
N ARG A 73 -3.03 9.10 -23.02
CA ARG A 73 -4.16 8.91 -22.10
C ARG A 73 -4.56 7.44 -21.98
N ALA A 74 -4.67 6.73 -23.11
CA ALA A 74 -5.04 5.31 -23.10
C ALA A 74 -3.99 4.46 -22.36
N GLU A 75 -2.70 4.74 -22.57
CA GLU A 75 -1.60 4.09 -21.86
C GLU A 75 -1.64 4.39 -20.35
N LEU A 76 -1.88 5.65 -19.97
CA LEU A 76 -2.02 6.06 -18.58
C LEU A 76 -3.26 5.44 -17.89
N SER A 77 -4.41 5.36 -18.56
CA SER A 77 -5.61 4.73 -17.99
C SER A 77 -5.43 3.23 -17.75
N LEU A 78 -4.72 2.55 -18.65
CA LEU A 78 -4.34 1.15 -18.46
C LEU A 78 -3.36 0.99 -17.30
N ALA A 79 -2.39 1.89 -17.18
CA ALA A 79 -1.45 1.92 -16.06
C ALA A 79 -2.17 2.20 -14.73
N GLU A 80 -3.15 3.10 -14.70
CA GLU A 80 -3.96 3.42 -13.52
C GLU A 80 -4.70 2.17 -13.05
N THR A 81 -5.37 1.46 -13.96
CA THR A 81 -6.12 0.24 -13.65
C THR A 81 -5.20 -0.82 -13.01
N ARG A 82 -4.07 -1.10 -13.66
CA ARG A 82 -3.09 -2.08 -13.15
C ARG A 82 -2.51 -1.66 -11.80
N GLN A 83 -2.21 -0.37 -11.63
CA GLN A 83 -1.64 0.13 -10.39
C GLN A 83 -2.67 0.13 -9.26
N ALA A 84 -3.96 0.39 -9.56
CA ALA A 84 -5.04 0.27 -8.58
C ALA A 84 -5.20 -1.17 -8.10
N ASP A 85 -5.06 -2.15 -8.98
CA ASP A 85 -5.07 -3.57 -8.59
C ASP A 85 -3.84 -3.93 -7.74
N ALA A 86 -2.65 -3.43 -8.08
CA ALA A 86 -1.46 -3.60 -7.26
C ALA A 86 -1.63 -2.99 -5.85
N VAL A 87 -2.23 -1.80 -5.73
CA VAL A 87 -2.54 -1.20 -4.41
C VAL A 87 -3.45 -2.13 -3.61
N ARG A 88 -4.50 -2.69 -4.22
CA ARG A 88 -5.41 -3.65 -3.56
C ARG A 88 -4.67 -4.89 -3.09
N GLU A 89 -3.79 -5.44 -3.91
CA GLU A 89 -2.97 -6.60 -3.53
C GLU A 89 -2.06 -6.30 -2.33
N GLU A 90 -1.39 -5.15 -2.33
CA GLU A 90 -0.54 -4.73 -1.20
C GLU A 90 -1.35 -4.48 0.07
N THR A 91 -2.54 -3.86 -0.03
CA THR A 91 -3.47 -3.75 1.11
C THR A 91 -3.84 -5.11 1.68
N GLN A 92 -4.11 -6.10 0.83
CA GLN A 92 -4.42 -7.46 1.30
C GLN A 92 -3.20 -8.13 1.96
N ARG A 93 -1.99 -7.93 1.43
CA ARG A 93 -0.75 -8.46 2.02
C ARG A 93 -0.48 -7.83 3.39
N LEU A 94 -0.66 -6.52 3.52
CA LEU A 94 -0.57 -5.79 4.79
C LEU A 94 -1.57 -6.35 5.82
N LYS A 95 -2.85 -6.47 5.47
CA LYS A 95 -3.88 -7.05 6.35
C LYS A 95 -3.54 -8.47 6.81
N ARG A 96 -2.97 -9.29 5.93
CA ARG A 96 -2.50 -10.64 6.30
C ARG A 96 -1.32 -10.59 7.28
N ALA A 97 -0.37 -9.68 7.08
CA ALA A 97 0.76 -9.50 7.98
C ALA A 97 0.32 -9.01 9.38
N GLU A 98 -0.64 -8.08 9.44
CA GLU A 98 -1.23 -7.57 10.69
C GLU A 98 -1.91 -8.69 11.48
N LYS A 99 -2.77 -9.49 10.82
CA LYS A 99 -3.42 -10.65 11.45
C LYS A 99 -2.40 -11.66 11.98
N MET A 100 -1.29 -11.87 11.26
CA MET A 100 -0.22 -12.75 11.72
C MET A 100 0.48 -12.18 12.96
N LEU A 101 0.75 -10.87 13.00
CA LEU A 101 1.33 -10.22 14.17
C LEU A 101 0.42 -10.36 15.39
N GLU A 102 -0.87 -10.08 15.24
CA GLU A 102 -1.88 -10.24 16.29
C GLU A 102 -1.90 -11.66 16.84
N LYS A 103 -1.93 -12.67 15.96
CA LYS A 103 -1.90 -14.09 16.35
C LYS A 103 -0.64 -14.44 17.15
N VAL A 104 0.53 -13.97 16.72
CA VAL A 104 1.80 -14.24 17.43
C VAL A 104 1.82 -13.57 18.79
N GLN A 105 1.33 -12.34 18.89
CA GLN A 105 1.22 -11.62 20.16
C GLN A 105 0.28 -12.32 21.14
N GLY A 106 -0.87 -12.83 20.66
CA GLY A 106 -1.79 -13.61 21.48
C GLY A 106 -1.16 -14.88 22.04
N ILE A 107 -0.41 -15.62 21.21
CA ILE A 107 0.32 -16.82 21.65
C ILE A 107 1.37 -16.47 22.73
N GLU A 108 2.12 -15.38 22.53
CA GLU A 108 3.12 -14.93 23.51
C GLU A 108 2.51 -14.39 24.80
N ALA A 109 1.32 -13.77 24.73
CA ALA A 109 0.59 -13.34 25.91
C ALA A 109 0.11 -14.53 26.74
N ALA A 110 -0.56 -15.50 26.11
CA ALA A 110 -1.03 -16.71 26.78
C ALA A 110 0.13 -17.55 27.37
N ALA A 111 1.27 -17.63 26.66
CA ALA A 111 2.44 -18.33 27.17
C ALA A 111 3.06 -17.63 28.40
N ARG A 112 3.04 -16.29 28.44
CA ARG A 112 3.50 -15.51 29.59
C ARG A 112 2.56 -15.67 30.78
N GLU A 113 1.27 -15.53 30.56
CA GLU A 113 0.24 -15.71 31.60
C GLU A 113 0.34 -17.11 32.24
N LYS A 114 0.49 -18.16 31.43
CA LYS A 114 0.70 -19.51 31.94
C LYS A 114 1.98 -19.64 32.77
N ALA A 115 3.10 -19.10 32.29
CA ALA A 115 4.37 -19.17 33.01
C ALA A 115 4.33 -18.40 34.35
N GLU A 116 3.63 -17.26 34.39
CA GLU A 116 3.42 -16.49 35.61
C GLU A 116 2.53 -17.26 36.61
N PHE A 117 1.48 -17.92 36.12
CA PHE A 117 0.61 -18.76 36.94
C PHE A 117 1.34 -19.98 37.52
N ASP A 118 2.09 -20.71 36.69
CA ASP A 118 2.89 -21.86 37.12
C ASP A 118 3.92 -21.44 38.20
N ALA A 119 4.56 -20.28 38.03
CA ALA A 119 5.51 -19.73 39.01
C ALA A 119 4.84 -19.36 40.35
N LEU A 120 3.60 -18.87 40.34
CA LEU A 120 2.83 -18.61 41.57
C LEU A 120 2.46 -19.91 42.29
N LEU A 121 2.06 -20.95 41.56
CA LEU A 121 1.77 -22.26 42.14
C LEU A 121 3.00 -22.86 42.82
N ASP A 122 4.17 -22.78 42.17
CA ASP A 122 5.44 -23.24 42.74
C ASP A 122 5.81 -22.48 44.02
N GLN A 123 5.56 -21.17 44.08
CA GLN A 123 5.77 -20.37 45.30
C GLN A 123 4.84 -20.82 46.43
N VAL A 124 3.57 -21.08 46.14
CA VAL A 124 2.60 -21.56 47.15
C VAL A 124 2.97 -22.96 47.64
N ALA A 125 3.32 -23.88 46.72
CA ALA A 125 3.71 -25.23 47.05
C ALA A 125 4.98 -25.26 47.92
N SER A 126 5.99 -24.48 47.55
CA SER A 126 7.23 -24.37 48.33
C SER A 126 7.04 -23.67 49.69
N ALA A 127 6.12 -22.70 49.79
CA ALA A 127 5.78 -22.07 51.07
C ALA A 127 5.01 -23.03 52.00
N SER A 128 4.13 -23.86 51.46
CA SER A 128 3.40 -24.89 52.19
C SER A 128 4.36 -25.96 52.74
N ALA A 129 5.30 -26.42 51.92
CA ALA A 129 6.32 -27.41 52.29
C ALA A 129 7.32 -26.92 53.36
N ARG A 130 7.44 -25.60 53.60
CA ARG A 130 8.28 -25.05 54.69
C ARG A 130 7.53 -24.88 56.02
N LYS A 131 6.20 -24.95 56.02
CA LYS A 131 5.36 -24.74 57.21
C LYS A 131 4.85 -26.04 57.83
N GLY A 132 4.94 -27.16 57.12
CA GLY A 132 4.78 -28.51 57.67
C GLY A 132 6.11 -29.10 58.09
#